data_AF-A0A522DD02-F1
#
_entry.id   AF-A0A522DD02-F1
#
_cell.length_a   1.000
_cell.length_b   1.000
_cell.length_c   1.000
_cell.angle_alpha   90.00
_cell.angle_beta   90.00
_cell.angle_gamma   90.00
#
_symmetry.space_group_name_H-M   'P 1'
#
loop_
_entity.id
_entity.type
_entity.pdbx_description
1 polymer ?
#
loop_
_entity_poly.entity_id
_entity_poly.type
_entity_poly.pdbx_seq_one_letter_code
_entity_poly.pdbx_strand_id
1 'polypeptide(L)'
;MPKMTFIEKNGNALEVEAPLGLSVMEISHKHGVDIEGACGGCLACATCHVVVRPDWYEKLASKREDEEDMLDLAFDLKKTSRLGCQILMSNDLDGLVVALPGAPIPWEK
;
A
#
# COMPACT_ATOMS: atom_id res chain seq x y z
N MET A 1 13.11 9.71 -10.87
CA MET A 1 11.83 9.74 -10.15
C MET A 1 11.66 8.35 -9.55
N PRO A 2 11.32 8.21 -8.26
CA PRO A 2 11.19 6.89 -7.65
C PRO A 2 10.16 6.05 -8.37
N LYS A 3 10.30 4.73 -8.25
CA LYS A 3 9.33 3.77 -8.76
C LYS A 3 8.76 2.93 -7.64
N MET A 4 7.60 2.32 -7.90
CA MET A 4 7.05 1.29 -7.03
C MET A 4 6.32 0.23 -7.85
N THR A 5 6.08 -0.92 -7.24
CA THR A 5 5.39 -2.05 -7.87
C THR A 5 4.14 -2.42 -7.09
N PHE A 6 3.01 -2.53 -7.80
CA PHE A 6 1.79 -3.13 -7.29
C PHE A 6 1.69 -4.58 -7.75
N ILE A 7 1.38 -5.50 -6.84
CA ILE A 7 0.91 -6.85 -7.16
C ILE A 7 -0.61 -6.83 -7.15
N GLU A 8 -1.20 -6.94 -8.33
CA GLU A 8 -2.65 -6.90 -8.51
C GLU A 8 -3.33 -8.23 -8.15
N LYS A 9 -4.65 -8.21 -7.99
CA LYS A 9 -5.46 -9.39 -7.61
C LYS A 9 -5.33 -10.57 -8.60
N ASN A 10 -4.99 -10.28 -9.86
CA ASN A 10 -4.73 -11.30 -10.90
C ASN A 10 -3.31 -11.89 -10.83
N GLY A 11 -2.45 -11.40 -9.93
CA GLY A 11 -1.05 -11.79 -9.77
C GLY A 11 -0.04 -11.04 -10.65
N ASN A 12 -0.50 -10.11 -11.50
CA ASN A 12 0.38 -9.28 -12.30
C ASN A 12 1.13 -8.27 -11.42
N ALA A 13 2.40 -8.07 -11.74
CA ALA A 13 3.21 -7.01 -11.17
C ALA A 13 3.20 -5.79 -12.11
N LEU A 14 2.70 -4.66 -11.62
CA LEU A 14 2.68 -3.39 -12.34
C LEU A 14 3.69 -2.42 -11.71
N GLU A 15 4.78 -2.15 -12.42
CA GLU A 15 5.74 -1.11 -12.03
C GLU A 15 5.28 0.25 -12.56
N VAL A 16 5.30 1.26 -11.69
CA VAL A 16 4.84 2.61 -12.01
C VAL A 16 5.78 3.68 -11.50
N GLU A 17 5.66 4.89 -12.07
CA GLU A 17 6.30 6.07 -11.51
C GLU A 17 5.61 6.50 -10.22
N ALA A 18 6.40 6.78 -9.20
CA ALA A 18 5.97 7.10 -7.85
C ALA A 18 6.56 8.45 -7.41
N PRO A 19 5.92 9.58 -7.77
CA PRO A 19 6.41 10.90 -7.38
C PRO A 19 6.52 11.06 -5.87
N LEU A 20 7.58 11.71 -5.42
CA LEU A 20 7.81 12.00 -4.00
C LEU A 20 6.65 12.80 -3.41
N GLY A 21 6.31 12.49 -2.15
CA GLY A 21 5.27 13.18 -1.39
C GLY A 21 3.85 12.74 -1.69
N LEU A 22 3.61 11.89 -2.71
CA LEU A 22 2.32 11.25 -2.92
C LEU A 22 2.20 10.00 -2.08
N SER A 23 0.98 9.72 -1.63
CA SER A 23 0.66 8.46 -0.98
C SER A 23 0.59 7.29 -1.97
N VAL A 24 0.79 6.06 -1.48
CA VAL A 24 0.59 4.83 -2.27
C VAL A 24 -0.82 4.79 -2.86
N MET A 25 -1.84 5.25 -2.10
CA MET A 25 -3.21 5.36 -2.59
C MET A 25 -3.32 6.34 -3.78
N GLU A 26 -2.79 7.56 -3.68
CA GLU A 26 -2.85 8.52 -4.78
C GLU A 26 -2.10 8.04 -6.02
N ILE A 27 -0.99 7.33 -5.84
CA ILE A 27 -0.22 6.74 -6.94
C ILE A 27 -1.04 5.64 -7.62
N SER A 28 -1.71 4.80 -6.84
CA SER A 28 -2.57 3.74 -7.39
C SER A 28 -3.68 4.32 -8.29
N HIS A 29 -4.35 5.39 -7.86
CA HIS A 29 -5.38 6.09 -8.64
C HIS A 29 -4.82 6.69 -9.93
N LYS A 30 -3.62 7.27 -9.89
CA LYS A 30 -2.96 7.84 -11.08
C LYS A 30 -2.67 6.81 -12.17
N HIS A 31 -2.45 5.55 -11.78
CA HIS A 31 -2.07 4.47 -12.70
C HIS A 31 -3.17 3.43 -12.92
N GLY A 32 -4.40 3.70 -12.44
CA GLY A 32 -5.56 2.84 -12.68
C GLY A 32 -5.53 1.51 -11.91
N VAL A 33 -4.79 1.44 -10.80
CA VAL A 33 -4.77 0.27 -9.92
C VAL A 33 -6.01 0.26 -9.03
N ASP A 34 -6.64 -0.91 -8.87
CA ASP A 34 -7.92 -1.11 -8.16
C ASP A 34 -7.77 -1.03 -6.62
N ILE A 35 -7.47 0.17 -6.13
CA ILE A 35 -7.51 0.54 -4.71
C ILE A 35 -8.56 1.63 -4.56
N GLU A 36 -9.54 1.40 -3.67
CA GLU A 36 -10.73 2.26 -3.60
C GLU A 36 -10.42 3.60 -2.91
N GLY A 37 -9.97 3.59 -1.66
CA GLY A 37 -9.66 4.83 -0.93
C GLY A 37 -10.89 5.72 -0.64
N ALA A 38 -11.98 5.12 -0.16
CA ALA A 38 -13.31 5.74 -0.06
C ALA A 38 -13.37 7.04 0.77
N CYS A 39 -12.55 7.17 1.82
CA CYS A 39 -12.49 8.37 2.65
C CYS A 39 -11.53 9.46 2.14
N GLY A 40 -10.87 9.25 0.98
CA GLY A 40 -9.91 10.20 0.42
C GLY A 40 -8.62 10.37 1.25
N GLY A 41 -8.28 9.40 2.09
CA GLY A 41 -7.06 9.44 2.92
C GLY A 41 -7.21 10.07 4.30
N CYS A 42 -8.43 10.44 4.71
CA CYS A 42 -8.73 11.05 6.01
C CYS A 42 -8.84 10.04 7.16
N LEU A 43 -8.29 8.83 7.00
CA LEU A 43 -8.20 7.79 8.03
C LEU A 43 -9.56 7.39 8.64
N ALA A 44 -10.60 7.32 7.80
CA ALA A 44 -11.97 6.98 8.21
C ALA A 44 -12.51 5.72 7.51
N CYS A 45 -11.65 4.95 6.85
CA CYS A 45 -11.98 3.67 6.22
C CYS A 45 -10.72 2.81 6.05
N ALA A 46 -10.90 1.53 5.73
CA ALA A 46 -9.82 0.59 5.42
C ALA A 46 -9.68 0.25 3.93
N THR A 47 -10.41 0.90 3.03
CA THR A 47 -10.50 0.47 1.61
C THR A 47 -9.27 0.85 0.77
N CYS A 48 -8.28 1.53 1.36
CA CYS A 48 -6.96 1.75 0.78
C CYS A 48 -5.90 0.72 1.24
N HIS A 49 -6.35 -0.35 1.89
CA HIS A 49 -5.49 -1.39 2.44
C HIS A 49 -4.57 -2.00 1.37
N VAL A 50 -3.29 -2.11 1.72
CA VAL A 50 -2.25 -2.80 0.96
C VAL A 50 -1.42 -3.70 1.88
N VAL A 51 -0.83 -4.75 1.32
CA VAL A 51 0.14 -5.61 2.00
C VAL A 51 1.54 -5.25 1.53
N VAL A 52 2.38 -4.78 2.43
CA VAL A 52 3.75 -4.34 2.11
C VAL A 52 4.69 -5.54 2.07
N ARG A 53 5.61 -5.59 1.10
CA ARG A 53 6.64 -6.64 1.08
C ARG A 53 7.56 -6.50 2.31
N PRO A 54 7.88 -7.58 3.04
CA PRO A 54 8.53 -7.50 4.36
C PRO A 54 9.84 -6.72 4.44
N ASP A 55 10.66 -6.75 3.39
CA ASP A 55 11.92 -6.02 3.28
C ASP A 55 11.75 -4.49 3.18
N TRP A 56 10.54 -4.01 2.89
CA TRP A 56 10.19 -2.60 2.91
C TRP A 56 9.46 -2.19 4.19
N TYR A 57 8.82 -3.12 4.89
CA TYR A 57 7.94 -2.81 6.01
C TYR A 57 8.67 -2.08 7.15
N GLU A 58 9.87 -2.54 7.51
CA GLU A 58 10.71 -1.93 8.55
C GLU A 58 11.26 -0.55 8.18
N LYS A 59 11.19 -0.15 6.90
CA LYS A 59 11.59 1.19 6.45
C LYS A 59 10.46 2.20 6.58
N LEU A 60 9.23 1.74 6.80
CA LEU A 60 8.09 2.62 6.96
C LEU A 60 8.05 3.21 8.37
N ALA A 61 7.46 4.40 8.49
CA ALA A 61 7.09 4.91 9.79
C ALA A 61 6.12 3.92 10.48
N SER A 62 6.27 3.76 11.79
CA SER A 62 5.36 2.94 12.60
C SER A 62 3.91 3.35 12.39
N LYS A 63 3.01 2.37 12.47
CA LYS A 63 1.58 2.66 12.46
C LYS A 63 1.25 3.52 13.67
N ARG A 64 0.28 4.41 13.46
CA ARG A 64 -0.37 5.13 14.54
C ARG A 64 -1.55 4.29 15.04
N GLU A 65 -1.98 4.51 16.27
CA GLU A 65 -3.10 3.79 16.89
C GLU A 65 -4.39 3.89 16.04
N ASP A 66 -4.64 5.09 15.50
CA ASP A 66 -5.77 5.36 14.63
C ASP A 66 -5.72 4.56 13.30
N GLU A 67 -4.52 4.33 12.75
CA GLU A 67 -4.32 3.45 11.58
C GLU A 67 -4.56 1.98 11.94
N GLU A 68 -4.13 1.54 13.13
CA GLU A 68 -4.32 0.18 13.62
C GLU A 68 -5.81 -0.14 13.81
N ASP A 69 -6.57 0.75 14.44
CA ASP A 69 -8.02 0.63 14.62
C ASP A 69 -8.76 0.45 13.30
N MET A 70 -8.33 1.15 12.25
CA MET A 70 -8.94 1.02 10.92
C MET A 70 -8.51 -0.27 10.23
N LEU A 71 -7.26 -0.72 10.41
CA LEU A 71 -6.76 -1.96 9.82
C LEU A 71 -7.43 -3.20 10.41
N ASP A 72 -7.91 -3.16 11.65
CA ASP A 72 -8.69 -4.26 12.25
C ASP A 72 -10.00 -4.55 11.49
N LEU A 73 -10.49 -3.58 10.73
CA LEU A 73 -11.67 -3.71 9.86
C LEU A 73 -11.32 -4.17 8.44
N ALA A 74 -10.03 -4.32 8.12
CA ALA A 74 -9.57 -4.62 6.76
C ALA A 74 -9.80 -6.09 6.38
N PHE A 75 -10.21 -6.31 5.13
CA PHE A 75 -10.31 -7.64 4.55
C PHE A 75 -8.91 -8.24 4.30
N ASP A 76 -8.73 -9.53 4.58
CA ASP A 76 -7.48 -10.27 4.36
C ASP A 76 -6.26 -9.62 5.04
N LEU A 77 -6.44 -9.15 6.28
CA LEU A 77 -5.40 -8.51 7.07
C LEU A 77 -4.17 -9.43 7.27
N LYS A 78 -2.99 -8.91 6.91
CA LYS A 78 -1.66 -9.52 7.09
C LYS A 78 -0.79 -8.73 8.06
N LYS A 79 0.29 -9.36 8.56
CA LYS A 79 1.25 -8.71 9.47
C LYS A 79 1.83 -7.41 8.92
N THR A 80 2.17 -7.37 7.63
CA THR A 80 2.74 -6.20 6.97
C THR A 80 1.69 -5.30 6.31
N SER A 81 0.42 -5.43 6.70
CA SER A 81 -0.65 -4.60 6.17
C SER A 81 -0.55 -3.16 6.63
N ARG A 82 -0.87 -2.24 5.73
CA ARG A 82 -0.88 -0.79 5.97
C ARG A 82 -2.05 -0.15 5.24
N LEU A 83 -2.46 1.03 5.70
CA LEU A 83 -3.34 1.89 4.91
C LEU A 83 -2.48 2.62 3.87
N GLY A 84 -2.72 2.36 2.58
CA GLY A 84 -1.92 2.94 1.49
C GLY A 84 -1.96 4.47 1.45
N CYS A 85 -3.00 5.09 2.01
CA CYS A 85 -3.06 6.56 2.15
C CYS A 85 -2.09 7.13 3.19
N GLN A 86 -1.61 6.31 4.13
CA GLN A 86 -0.67 6.72 5.20
C GLN A 86 0.80 6.47 4.83
N ILE A 87 1.07 5.85 3.68
CA ILE A 87 2.42 5.61 3.18
C ILE A 87 2.76 6.69 2.15
N LEU A 88 3.57 7.67 2.54
CA LEU A 88 4.08 8.71 1.64
C LEU A 88 5.38 8.25 0.96
N MET A 89 5.46 8.42 -0.36
CA MET A 89 6.67 8.11 -1.11
C MET A 89 7.81 9.05 -0.75
N SER A 90 8.94 8.46 -0.39
CA SER A 90 10.22 9.12 -0.13
C SER A 90 11.31 8.49 -1.00
N ASN A 91 12.52 9.08 -1.00
CA ASN A 91 13.65 8.49 -1.70
C ASN A 91 14.05 7.12 -1.15
N ASP A 92 13.82 6.87 0.15
CA ASP A 92 14.15 5.60 0.81
C ASP A 92 13.21 4.45 0.41
N LEU A 93 12.11 4.80 -0.26
CA LEU A 93 11.10 3.87 -0.76
C LEU A 93 11.17 3.67 -2.28
N ASP A 94 12.25 4.11 -2.95
CA ASP A 94 12.45 3.83 -4.37
C ASP A 94 12.61 2.32 -4.62
N GLY A 95 11.62 1.73 -5.29
CA GLY A 95 11.47 0.29 -5.49
C GLY A 95 10.49 -0.40 -4.53
N LEU A 96 9.70 0.36 -3.75
CA LEU A 96 8.67 -0.17 -2.86
C LEU A 96 7.77 -1.18 -3.59
N VAL A 97 7.51 -2.32 -2.96
CA VAL A 97 6.59 -3.33 -3.49
C VAL A 97 5.44 -3.55 -2.51
N VAL A 98 4.21 -3.41 -3.02
CA VAL A 98 2.98 -3.66 -2.28
C VAL A 98 2.07 -4.59 -3.07
N ALA A 99 1.25 -5.37 -2.38
CA ALA A 99 0.22 -6.21 -2.97
C ALA A 99 -1.18 -5.72 -2.57
N LEU A 100 -2.14 -5.88 -3.47
CA LEU A 100 -3.55 -5.69 -3.15
C LEU A 100 -4.03 -6.85 -2.27
N PRO A 101 -4.96 -6.62 -1.33
CA PRO A 101 -5.54 -7.68 -0.51
C PRO A 101 -6.19 -8.76 -1.40
N GLY A 102 -5.96 -10.04 -1.08
CA GLY A 102 -6.40 -11.17 -1.90
C GLY A 102 -5.57 -11.47 -3.15
N ALA A 103 -4.51 -10.70 -3.45
CA ALA A 103 -3.57 -11.02 -4.51
C ALA A 103 -2.71 -12.26 -4.14
N PRO A 104 -2.20 -13.03 -5.12
CA PRO A 104 -1.26 -14.11 -4.86
C PRO A 104 0.12 -13.54 -4.50
N ILE A 105 0.36 -13.35 -3.21
CA ILE A 105 1.56 -12.69 -2.68
C ILE A 105 2.81 -13.55 -2.93
N PRO A 106 3.77 -13.13 -3.78
CA PRO A 106 4.91 -13.97 -4.17
C PRO A 106 5.89 -14.30 -3.03
N TRP A 107 5.86 -13.49 -1.96
CA TRP A 107 6.78 -13.55 -0.83
C TRP A 107 6.19 -14.20 0.43
N GLU A 108 4.94 -14.68 0.41
CA GLU A 108 4.32 -15.41 1.52
C GLU A 108 4.43 -16.96 1.35
N LYS A 109 5.49 -17.43 0.70
CA LYS A 109 5.74 -18.88 0.51
C LYS A 109 6.13 -19.61 1.79
#